data_AF-A0AAD0NN86-F1
#
_entry.id   AF-A0AAD0NN86-F1
#
_cell.length_a   1.000
_cell.length_b   1.000
_cell.length_c   1.000
_cell.angle_alpha   90.00
_cell.angle_beta   90.00
_cell.angle_gamma   90.00
#
_symmetry.space_group_name_H-M   'P 1'
#
loop_
_entity.id
_entity.type
_entity.pdbx_description
1 polymer ?
#
loop_
_entity_poly.entity_id
_entity_poly.type
_entity_poly.pdbx_seq_one_letter_code
_entity_poly.pdbx_strand_id
1 'polypeptide(L)'
;MRELDDQVFSDVVLREVHRRSAFGRVAGQIDRAVKTVRAPDMDLLRGPTAPRAGDGATAARRARAVAVSVSRGAAMRVPLLCSVEAAEALARRGVLSESTAADALRTFARDGRLIALRGDRRWVYPRFQLDYFDPRDPNNIICAINRVLDAGRYPEAATSWWTLQSVALPGMRPPVDLLGGDHDALRQLASEYASGADR
;
A
#
# COMPACT_ATOMS: atom_id res chain seq x y z
N MET A 1 -28.96 11.99 -13.53
CA MET A 1 -27.65 11.80 -12.88
C MET A 1 -26.86 13.07 -13.11
N ARG A 2 -26.63 13.90 -12.08
CA ARG A 2 -25.80 15.10 -12.20
C ARG A 2 -24.35 14.68 -12.03
N GLU A 3 -23.53 14.97 -13.03
CA GLU A 3 -22.08 14.98 -12.92
C GLU A 3 -21.71 15.90 -11.75
N LEU A 4 -21.14 15.31 -10.71
CA LEU A 4 -20.51 16.10 -9.66
C LEU A 4 -19.28 16.72 -10.29
N ASP A 5 -19.20 18.04 -10.22
CA ASP A 5 -18.10 18.87 -10.70
C ASP A 5 -16.77 18.19 -10.36
N ASP A 6 -15.97 17.84 -11.38
CA ASP A 6 -14.75 17.02 -11.26
C ASP A 6 -13.76 17.60 -10.24
N GLN A 7 -13.83 18.91 -10.01
CA GLN A 7 -13.05 19.63 -9.03
C GLN A 7 -13.49 19.32 -7.59
N VAL A 8 -14.80 19.26 -7.32
CA VAL A 8 -15.34 18.88 -6.01
C VAL A 8 -15.06 17.41 -5.72
N PHE A 9 -15.14 16.55 -6.74
CA PHE A 9 -14.75 15.14 -6.60
C PHE A 9 -13.26 15.00 -6.28
N SER A 10 -12.40 15.71 -7.01
CA SER A 10 -10.95 15.72 -6.78
C SER A 10 -10.59 16.22 -5.38
N ASP A 11 -11.22 17.29 -4.92
CA ASP A 11 -10.96 17.85 -3.59
C ASP A 11 -11.44 16.93 -2.47
N VAL A 12 -12.56 16.22 -2.66
CA VAL A 12 -13.01 15.20 -1.71
C VAL A 12 -12.11 13.97 -1.74
N VAL A 13 -11.61 13.58 -2.92
CA VAL A 13 -10.63 12.49 -3.05
C VAL A 13 -9.33 12.84 -2.35
N LEU A 14 -8.79 14.02 -2.60
CA LEU A 14 -7.61 14.52 -1.93
C LEU A 14 -7.85 14.63 -0.43
N ARG A 15 -8.97 15.21 0.02
CA ARG A 15 -9.28 15.35 1.44
C ARG A 15 -9.48 14.00 2.15
N GLU A 16 -10.05 12.99 1.48
CA GLU A 16 -10.23 11.64 2.04
C GLU A 16 -8.92 10.83 2.04
N VAL A 17 -8.08 11.03 1.02
CA VAL A 17 -6.72 10.49 0.97
C VAL A 17 -5.82 11.13 2.03
N HIS A 18 -5.99 12.42 2.31
CA HIS A 18 -5.31 13.14 3.41
C HIS A 18 -5.89 12.79 4.79
N ARG A 19 -7.20 12.53 4.93
CA ARG A 19 -7.82 12.04 6.17
C ARG A 19 -7.39 10.63 6.55
N ARG A 20 -6.92 9.85 5.58
CA ARG A 20 -6.28 8.56 5.81
C ARG A 20 -4.80 8.77 5.99
N SER A 21 -4.49 9.25 7.18
CA SER A 21 -3.43 8.75 8.03
C SER A 21 -2.38 7.82 7.36
N ALA A 22 -2.77 6.58 7.04
CA ALA A 22 -1.93 5.56 6.43
C ALA A 22 -1.62 5.76 4.92
N PHE A 23 -1.75 6.96 4.36
CA PHE A 23 -1.52 7.29 2.94
C PHE A 23 -1.02 8.73 2.69
N GLY A 24 -0.58 9.46 3.72
CA GLY A 24 -0.18 10.88 3.59
C GLY A 24 0.88 11.19 2.52
N ARG A 25 1.72 10.20 2.15
CA ARG A 25 2.67 10.31 1.01
C ARG A 25 2.27 9.57 -0.25
N VAL A 26 1.30 8.66 -0.20
CA VAL A 26 0.68 8.07 -1.41
C VAL A 26 -0.23 9.09 -2.10
N ALA A 27 -0.71 10.10 -1.35
CA ALA A 27 -1.42 11.26 -1.89
C ALA A 27 -0.66 11.95 -3.04
N GLY A 28 0.65 12.17 -2.92
CA GLY A 28 1.46 12.78 -3.97
C GLY A 28 1.71 11.89 -5.19
N GLN A 29 1.65 10.56 -5.01
CA GLN A 29 1.80 9.58 -6.09
C GLN A 29 0.49 9.34 -6.85
N ILE A 30 -0.63 9.35 -6.14
CA ILE A 30 -1.97 9.38 -6.72
C ILE A 30 -2.23 10.73 -7.41
N ASP A 31 -1.75 11.85 -6.83
CA ASP A 31 -1.84 13.20 -7.44
C ASP A 31 -1.14 13.26 -8.80
N ARG A 32 0.02 12.61 -8.96
CA ARG A 32 0.66 12.47 -10.28
C ARG A 32 -0.15 11.56 -11.21
N ALA A 33 -0.56 10.36 -10.78
CA ALA A 33 -1.31 9.44 -11.64
C ALA A 33 -2.66 10.02 -12.12
N VAL A 34 -3.33 10.80 -11.28
CA VAL A 34 -4.57 11.53 -11.63
C VAL A 34 -4.27 12.72 -12.55
N LYS A 35 -3.15 13.43 -12.36
CA LYS A 35 -2.71 14.50 -13.28
C LYS A 35 -2.27 13.97 -14.65
N THR A 36 -1.65 12.79 -14.75
CA THR A 36 -1.26 12.20 -16.05
C THR A 36 -2.47 11.74 -16.88
N VAL A 37 -3.59 11.45 -16.23
CA VAL A 37 -4.88 11.18 -16.91
C VAL A 37 -5.57 12.49 -17.36
N ARG A 38 -5.11 13.64 -16.86
CA ARG A 38 -5.76 14.96 -16.99
C ARG A 38 -5.23 15.84 -18.13
N ALA A 39 -4.48 15.31 -19.09
CA ALA A 39 -4.13 16.05 -20.30
C ALA A 39 -4.31 15.17 -21.54
N PRO A 40 -5.05 15.57 -22.59
CA PRO A 40 -5.80 16.83 -22.86
C PRO A 40 -7.34 16.60 -22.69
N ASP A 41 -8.23 17.58 -22.59
CA ASP A 41 -8.36 18.83 -23.33
C ASP A 41 -9.15 19.85 -22.49
N MET A 42 -8.81 21.12 -22.67
CA MET A 42 -9.42 22.25 -21.98
C MET A 42 -10.85 22.47 -22.49
N ASP A 43 -11.82 22.63 -21.59
CA ASP A 43 -12.87 23.61 -21.86
C ASP A 43 -13.31 24.34 -20.58
N LEU A 44 -13.23 25.65 -20.68
CA LEU A 44 -13.52 26.63 -19.65
C LEU A 44 -15.04 26.84 -19.56
N LEU A 45 -15.52 27.25 -18.37
CA LEU A 45 -16.84 27.86 -18.07
C LEU A 45 -17.81 26.99 -17.23
N ARG A 46 -17.66 27.01 -15.88
CA ARG A 46 -18.83 27.09 -14.96
C ARG A 46 -18.42 27.51 -13.55
N GLY A 47 -19.15 28.50 -13.01
CA GLY A 47 -18.94 29.06 -11.67
C GLY A 47 -19.50 28.20 -10.52
N PRO A 48 -19.20 28.55 -9.26
CA PRO A 48 -19.30 27.63 -8.13
C PRO A 48 -20.75 27.53 -7.60
N THR A 49 -21.34 26.33 -7.68
CA THR A 49 -22.51 25.97 -6.87
C THR A 49 -22.08 25.23 -5.60
N ALA A 50 -22.46 25.78 -4.43
CA ALA A 50 -22.14 25.22 -3.12
C ALA A 50 -22.70 23.79 -2.93
N PRO A 51 -21.97 22.87 -2.27
CA PRO A 51 -22.37 21.47 -2.13
C PRO A 51 -23.42 21.26 -1.03
N ARG A 52 -24.40 20.37 -1.27
CA ARG A 52 -25.39 19.93 -0.30
C ARG A 52 -24.82 18.82 0.60
N ALA A 53 -25.26 18.78 1.85
CA ALA A 53 -24.75 17.91 2.93
C ALA A 53 -24.82 16.38 2.67
N GLY A 54 -25.49 15.92 1.61
CA GLY A 54 -25.55 14.51 1.20
C GLY A 54 -24.45 14.08 0.21
N ASP A 55 -23.82 15.01 -0.51
CA ASP A 55 -22.87 14.70 -1.59
C ASP A 55 -21.47 14.33 -1.07
N GLY A 56 -21.11 14.83 0.12
CA GLY A 56 -19.82 14.58 0.75
C GLY A 56 -19.57 13.11 1.13
N ALA A 57 -20.60 12.40 1.60
CA ALA A 57 -20.48 10.99 1.99
C ALA A 57 -20.33 10.06 0.76
N THR A 58 -21.04 10.37 -0.34
CA THR A 58 -20.92 9.61 -1.59
C THR A 58 -19.59 9.88 -2.29
N ALA A 59 -19.11 11.12 -2.29
CA ALA A 59 -17.81 11.47 -2.83
C ALA A 59 -16.65 10.85 -2.00
N ALA A 60 -16.72 10.85 -0.67
CA ALA A 60 -15.74 10.18 0.19
C ALA A 60 -15.71 8.66 -0.02
N ARG A 61 -16.88 8.03 -0.20
CA ARG A 61 -16.96 6.58 -0.50
C ARG A 61 -16.32 6.23 -1.84
N ARG A 62 -16.53 7.05 -2.87
CA ARG A 62 -15.91 6.87 -4.20
C ARG A 62 -14.40 7.15 -4.14
N ALA A 63 -13.99 8.21 -3.47
CA ALA A 63 -12.58 8.53 -3.22
C ALA A 63 -11.82 7.38 -2.57
N ARG A 64 -12.41 6.82 -1.50
CA ARG A 64 -11.89 5.66 -0.81
C ARG A 64 -11.79 4.45 -1.76
N ALA A 65 -12.79 4.23 -2.62
CA ALA A 65 -12.75 3.15 -3.59
C ALA A 65 -11.64 3.34 -4.64
N VAL A 66 -11.38 4.58 -5.07
CA VAL A 66 -10.28 4.92 -6.00
C VAL A 66 -8.93 4.73 -5.33
N ALA A 67 -8.71 5.26 -4.13
CA ALA A 67 -7.44 5.11 -3.41
C ALA A 67 -7.09 3.63 -3.13
N VAL A 68 -8.10 2.83 -2.75
CA VAL A 68 -7.94 1.37 -2.59
C VAL A 68 -7.64 0.70 -3.93
N SER A 69 -8.33 1.09 -5.01
CA SER A 69 -8.08 0.54 -6.35
C SER A 69 -6.67 0.87 -6.87
N VAL A 70 -6.17 2.09 -6.64
CA VAL A 70 -4.82 2.49 -7.05
C VAL A 70 -3.76 1.75 -6.23
N SER A 71 -3.95 1.65 -4.91
CA SER A 71 -3.04 0.88 -4.03
C SER A 71 -3.01 -0.59 -4.43
N ARG A 72 -4.17 -1.17 -4.74
CA ARG A 72 -4.27 -2.54 -5.25
C ARG A 72 -3.60 -2.70 -6.61
N GLY A 73 -3.82 -1.77 -7.54
CA GLY A 73 -3.21 -1.79 -8.87
C GLY A 73 -1.68 -1.72 -8.81
N ALA A 74 -1.12 -0.87 -7.93
CA ALA A 74 0.31 -0.80 -7.69
C ALA A 74 0.84 -2.08 -7.03
N ALA A 75 0.18 -2.54 -5.96
CA ALA A 75 0.56 -3.76 -5.23
C ALA A 75 0.58 -5.02 -6.12
N MET A 76 -0.30 -5.09 -7.13
CA MET A 76 -0.37 -6.23 -8.04
C MET A 76 0.64 -6.17 -9.20
N ARG A 77 1.38 -5.08 -9.38
CA ARG A 77 2.44 -4.93 -10.39
C ARG A 77 3.81 -5.41 -9.93
N VAL A 78 3.99 -5.65 -8.64
CA VAL A 78 5.24 -6.16 -8.07
C VAL A 78 5.41 -7.64 -8.45
N PRO A 79 6.64 -8.19 -8.45
CA PRO A 79 6.81 -9.64 -8.58
C PRO A 79 6.10 -10.37 -7.43
N LEU A 80 5.21 -11.30 -7.77
CA LEU A 80 4.37 -12.05 -6.83
C LEU A 80 4.63 -13.55 -6.96
N LEU A 81 4.65 -14.25 -5.83
CA LEU A 81 4.67 -15.71 -5.75
C LEU A 81 3.33 -16.22 -5.21
N CYS A 82 2.85 -17.35 -5.72
CA CYS A 82 1.70 -18.04 -5.12
C CYS A 82 2.10 -18.73 -3.80
N SER A 83 1.12 -19.27 -3.07
CA SER A 83 1.39 -19.96 -1.80
C SER A 83 2.42 -21.09 -1.90
N VAL A 84 2.41 -21.87 -2.98
CA VAL A 84 3.36 -22.98 -3.19
C VAL A 84 4.77 -22.44 -3.39
N GLU A 85 4.94 -21.50 -4.33
CA GLU A 85 6.25 -20.89 -4.62
C GLU A 85 6.82 -20.13 -3.40
N ALA A 86 5.97 -19.47 -2.62
CA ALA A 86 6.36 -18.77 -1.40
C ALA A 86 6.79 -19.75 -0.29
N ALA A 87 6.04 -20.85 -0.13
CA ALA A 87 6.38 -21.92 0.81
C ALA A 87 7.75 -22.54 0.45
N GLU A 88 7.95 -22.89 -0.81
CA GLU A 88 9.22 -23.42 -1.30
C GLU A 88 10.38 -22.44 -1.11
N ALA A 89 10.16 -21.14 -1.37
CA ALA A 89 11.19 -20.13 -1.16
C ALA A 89 11.65 -20.06 0.31
N LEU A 90 10.71 -20.16 1.25
CA LEU A 90 11.02 -20.19 2.68
C LEU A 90 11.61 -21.55 3.13
N ALA A 91 11.14 -22.66 2.55
CA ALA A 91 11.67 -24.00 2.83
C ALA A 91 13.13 -24.14 2.37
N ARG A 92 13.47 -23.65 1.17
CA ARG A 92 14.85 -23.60 0.66
C ARG A 92 15.79 -22.79 1.56
N ARG A 93 15.26 -21.78 2.26
CA ARG A 93 16.00 -20.98 3.25
C ARG A 93 16.01 -21.61 4.66
N GLY A 94 15.41 -22.78 4.84
CA GLY A 94 15.27 -23.44 6.14
C GLY A 94 14.40 -22.66 7.13
N VAL A 95 13.53 -21.78 6.65
CA VAL A 95 12.64 -20.93 7.46
C VAL A 95 11.35 -21.67 7.83
N LEU A 96 10.86 -22.52 6.92
CA LEU A 96 9.68 -23.35 7.14
C LEU A 96 9.95 -24.82 6.81
N SER A 97 9.24 -25.70 7.51
CA SER A 97 9.07 -27.10 7.10
C SER A 97 8.01 -27.18 6.00
N GLU A 98 8.23 -28.04 5.00
CA GLU A 98 7.29 -28.23 3.88
C GLU A 98 5.91 -28.73 4.35
N SER A 99 5.85 -29.52 5.42
CA SER A 99 4.63 -30.15 5.93
C SER A 99 3.58 -29.18 6.50
N THR A 100 3.93 -27.93 6.82
CA THR A 100 3.02 -26.95 7.44
C THR A 100 3.01 -25.59 6.73
N ALA A 101 3.58 -25.51 5.54
CA ALA A 101 3.93 -24.23 4.93
C ALA A 101 2.71 -23.35 4.59
N ALA A 102 1.61 -23.93 4.11
CA ALA A 102 0.41 -23.16 3.73
C ALA A 102 -0.27 -22.50 4.94
N ASP A 103 -0.43 -23.22 6.04
CA ASP A 103 -1.05 -22.69 7.26
C ASP A 103 -0.13 -21.73 8.01
N ALA A 104 1.19 -21.97 7.95
CA ALA A 104 2.19 -21.03 8.46
C ALA A 104 2.12 -19.69 7.70
N LEU A 105 2.11 -19.71 6.37
CA LEU A 105 2.00 -18.50 5.55
C LEU A 105 0.73 -17.70 5.85
N ARG A 106 -0.42 -18.37 6.02
CA ARG A 106 -1.68 -17.72 6.41
C ARG A 106 -1.60 -17.11 7.80
N THR A 107 -0.98 -17.82 8.74
CA THR A 107 -0.80 -17.34 10.12
C THR A 107 0.07 -16.09 10.13
N PHE A 108 1.22 -16.10 9.47
CA PHE A 108 2.08 -14.92 9.37
C PHE A 108 1.39 -13.74 8.69
N ALA A 109 0.58 -14.01 7.68
CA ALA A 109 -0.18 -12.97 7.01
C ALA A 109 -1.25 -12.34 7.93
N ARG A 110 -2.03 -13.18 8.61
CA ARG A 110 -3.05 -12.73 9.56
C ARG A 110 -2.43 -11.91 10.70
N ASP A 111 -1.27 -12.33 11.19
CA ASP A 111 -0.56 -11.66 12.28
C ASP A 111 0.22 -10.40 11.82
N GLY A 112 0.05 -10.00 10.54
CA GLY A 112 0.70 -8.81 9.97
C GLY A 112 2.22 -8.92 9.86
N ARG A 113 2.77 -10.13 9.90
CA ARG A 113 4.22 -10.39 9.81
C ARG A 113 4.67 -10.54 8.36
N LEU A 114 3.77 -11.06 7.52
CA LEU A 114 3.96 -11.25 6.10
C LEU A 114 2.82 -10.53 5.35
N ILE A 115 3.09 -10.01 4.17
CA ILE A 115 2.06 -9.45 3.30
C ILE A 115 1.53 -10.58 2.42
N ALA A 116 0.22 -10.84 2.51
CA ALA A 116 -0.52 -11.66 1.57
C ALA A 116 -1.59 -10.83 0.86
N LEU A 117 -1.57 -10.84 -0.47
CA LEU A 117 -2.53 -10.16 -1.31
C LEU A 117 -3.56 -11.15 -1.84
N ARG A 118 -4.79 -10.69 -2.00
CA ARG A 118 -5.83 -11.46 -2.68
C ARG A 118 -5.72 -11.24 -4.18
N GLY A 119 -5.03 -12.15 -4.88
CA GLY A 119 -5.13 -12.26 -6.34
C GLY A 119 -6.50 -12.77 -6.78
N ASP A 120 -6.72 -12.99 -8.07
CA ASP A 120 -8.05 -13.35 -8.61
C ASP A 120 -8.61 -14.63 -7.97
N ARG A 121 -7.82 -15.71 -7.93
CA ARG A 121 -8.26 -17.03 -7.41
C ARG A 121 -7.41 -17.61 -6.29
N ARG A 122 -6.32 -16.93 -5.92
CA ARG A 122 -5.36 -17.44 -4.95
C ARG A 122 -4.75 -16.31 -4.12
N TRP A 123 -4.21 -16.69 -2.97
CA TRP A 123 -3.31 -15.84 -2.21
C TRP A 123 -1.98 -15.74 -2.95
N VAL A 124 -1.43 -14.53 -2.99
CA VAL A 124 -0.14 -14.23 -3.59
C VAL A 124 0.67 -13.36 -2.64
N TYR A 125 1.99 -13.49 -2.70
CA TYR A 125 2.92 -12.90 -1.77
C TYR A 125 3.95 -12.09 -2.56
N PRO A 126 4.11 -10.79 -2.29
CA PRO A 126 5.21 -10.00 -2.84
C PRO A 126 6.54 -10.70 -2.62
N ARG A 127 7.29 -10.94 -3.70
CA ARG A 127 8.52 -11.73 -3.67
C ARG A 127 9.59 -11.12 -2.78
N PHE A 128 9.73 -9.80 -2.81
CA PHE A 128 10.81 -9.08 -2.12
C PHE A 128 10.93 -9.44 -0.64
N GLN A 129 9.80 -9.70 0.03
CA GLN A 129 9.79 -9.96 1.46
C GLN A 129 10.34 -11.36 1.78
N LEU A 130 10.22 -12.31 0.86
CA LEU A 130 10.53 -13.73 1.10
C LEU A 130 12.02 -14.01 1.16
N ASP A 131 12.84 -13.13 0.57
CA ASP A 131 14.30 -13.22 0.63
C ASP A 131 14.85 -12.80 2.01
N TYR A 132 14.09 -12.00 2.76
CA TYR A 132 14.51 -11.41 4.04
C TYR A 132 13.65 -11.85 5.24
N PHE A 133 12.48 -12.42 5.00
CA PHE A 133 11.57 -12.85 6.06
C PHE A 133 12.16 -14.02 6.85
N ASP A 134 12.23 -13.87 8.17
CA ASP A 134 12.50 -14.96 9.11
C ASP A 134 11.62 -14.74 10.36
N PRO A 135 10.64 -15.61 10.62
CA PRO A 135 9.74 -15.48 11.75
C PRO A 135 10.37 -15.95 13.07
N ARG A 136 11.56 -16.55 13.05
CA ARG A 136 12.27 -16.99 14.27
C ARG A 136 13.07 -15.85 14.89
N ASP A 137 13.46 -14.86 14.07
CA ASP A 137 14.12 -13.65 14.51
C ASP A 137 13.07 -12.62 15.00
N PRO A 138 13.05 -12.27 16.29
CA PRO A 138 12.12 -11.27 16.82
C PRO A 138 12.37 -9.87 16.25
N ASN A 139 13.58 -9.59 15.75
CA ASN A 139 14.00 -8.29 15.22
C ASN A 139 13.92 -8.22 13.68
N ASN A 140 13.36 -9.25 13.04
CA ASN A 140 13.29 -9.35 11.60
C ASN A 140 12.60 -8.11 10.99
N ILE A 141 13.29 -7.45 10.07
CA ILE A 141 12.89 -6.14 9.55
C ILE A 141 11.55 -6.18 8.81
N ILE A 142 11.28 -7.25 8.06
CA ILE A 142 10.00 -7.48 7.38
C ILE A 142 8.87 -7.58 8.40
N CYS A 143 9.04 -8.43 9.43
CA CYS A 143 8.04 -8.59 10.49
C CYS A 143 7.77 -7.27 11.23
N ALA A 144 8.83 -6.54 11.58
CA ALA A 144 8.72 -5.30 12.33
C ALA A 144 7.93 -4.24 11.55
N ILE A 145 8.30 -4.00 10.29
CA ILE A 145 7.67 -2.95 9.47
C ILE A 145 6.26 -3.34 9.07
N ASN A 146 6.01 -4.59 8.67
CA ASN A 146 4.67 -5.01 8.29
C ASN A 146 3.66 -4.86 9.45
N ARG A 147 4.11 -5.06 10.70
CA ARG A 147 3.27 -4.78 11.87
C ARG A 147 3.00 -3.30 12.06
N VAL A 148 4.02 -2.45 11.91
CA VAL A 148 3.87 -0.98 11.98
C VAL A 148 2.89 -0.47 10.91
N LEU A 149 2.91 -1.08 9.73
CA LEU A 149 2.01 -0.74 8.61
C LEU A 149 0.63 -1.42 8.69
N ASP A 150 0.36 -2.20 9.74
CA ASP A 150 -0.85 -3.01 9.91
C ASP A 150 -1.16 -3.86 8.65
N ALA A 151 -0.14 -4.54 8.13
CA ALA A 151 -0.21 -5.29 6.88
C ALA A 151 -1.24 -6.42 6.90
N GLY A 152 -1.60 -6.94 8.08
CA GLY A 152 -2.66 -7.94 8.21
C GLY A 152 -4.04 -7.38 7.83
N ARG A 153 -4.25 -6.08 8.07
CA ARG A 153 -5.48 -5.37 7.75
C ARG A 153 -5.42 -4.62 6.42
N TYR A 154 -4.25 -4.09 6.07
CA TYR A 154 -4.05 -3.26 4.88
C TYR A 154 -2.88 -3.74 4.00
N PRO A 155 -2.94 -4.98 3.46
CA PRO A 155 -1.81 -5.58 2.76
C PRO A 155 -1.46 -4.86 1.45
N GLU A 156 -2.44 -4.32 0.71
CA GLU A 156 -2.18 -3.51 -0.50
C GLU A 156 -1.45 -2.19 -0.16
N ALA A 157 -1.81 -1.56 0.96
CA ALA A 157 -1.19 -0.33 1.42
C ALA A 157 0.27 -0.59 1.84
N ALA A 158 0.49 -1.63 2.63
CA ALA A 158 1.83 -2.05 3.04
C ALA A 158 2.71 -2.40 1.83
N THR A 159 2.17 -3.13 0.84
CA THR A 159 2.90 -3.42 -0.41
C THR A 159 3.28 -2.14 -1.15
N SER A 160 2.34 -1.20 -1.26
CA SER A 160 2.57 0.07 -1.94
C SER A 160 3.64 0.90 -1.24
N TRP A 161 3.61 0.96 0.10
CA TRP A 161 4.65 1.64 0.88
C TRP A 161 6.04 1.07 0.58
N TRP A 162 6.18 -0.25 0.52
CA TRP A 162 7.46 -0.91 0.24
C TRP A 162 8.00 -0.63 -1.17
N THR A 163 7.11 -0.60 -2.15
CA THR A 163 7.50 -0.73 -3.57
C THR A 163 7.36 0.54 -4.39
N LEU A 164 6.63 1.54 -3.89
CA LEU A 164 6.53 2.83 -4.53
C LEU A 164 7.67 3.76 -4.09
N GLN A 165 8.04 4.66 -4.99
CA GLN A 165 9.08 5.67 -4.78
C GLN A 165 8.80 6.52 -3.53
N SER A 166 9.81 6.75 -2.68
CA SER A 166 9.65 7.57 -1.47
C SER A 166 10.35 8.90 -1.63
N VAL A 167 9.62 10.01 -1.46
CA VAL A 167 10.21 11.37 -1.46
C VAL A 167 11.15 11.63 -0.28
N ALA A 168 11.07 10.80 0.77
CA ALA A 168 11.97 10.89 1.91
C ALA A 168 13.29 10.13 1.71
N LEU A 169 13.43 9.38 0.60
CA LEU A 169 14.67 8.68 0.29
C LEU A 169 15.42 9.39 -0.84
N PRO A 170 16.77 9.46 -0.78
CA PRO A 170 17.57 10.00 -1.86
C PRO A 170 17.28 9.33 -3.20
N GLY A 171 17.20 10.12 -4.26
CA GLY A 171 16.89 9.61 -5.61
C GLY A 171 15.45 9.11 -5.78
N MET A 172 14.55 9.38 -4.84
CA MET A 172 13.17 8.89 -4.85
C MET A 172 13.06 7.37 -4.95
N ARG A 173 14.06 6.63 -4.45
CA ARG A 173 14.03 5.17 -4.49
C ARG A 173 12.93 4.60 -3.58
N PRO A 174 12.38 3.42 -3.88
CA PRO A 174 11.42 2.75 -3.02
C PRO A 174 12.08 2.21 -1.73
N PRO A 175 11.35 2.11 -0.61
CA PRO A 175 11.89 1.56 0.64
C PRO A 175 12.46 0.15 0.52
N VAL A 176 11.93 -0.69 -0.37
CA VAL A 176 12.43 -2.06 -0.61
C VAL A 176 13.92 -2.09 -0.96
N ASP A 177 14.46 -1.03 -1.57
CA ASP A 177 15.89 -0.94 -1.93
C ASP A 177 16.83 -0.78 -0.73
N LEU A 178 16.28 -0.58 0.48
CA LEU A 178 17.04 -0.56 1.73
C LEU A 178 17.16 -1.95 2.38
N LEU A 179 16.45 -2.96 1.88
CA LEU A 179 16.52 -4.32 2.43
C LEU A 179 17.92 -4.91 2.27
N GLY A 180 18.40 -5.58 3.33
CA GLY A 180 19.76 -6.12 3.38
C GLY A 180 20.84 -5.06 3.65
N GLY A 181 20.44 -3.80 3.83
CA GLY A 181 21.31 -2.68 4.18
C GLY A 181 20.81 -1.92 5.41
N ASP A 182 20.33 -0.70 5.20
CA ASP A 182 20.00 0.24 6.27
C ASP A 182 18.63 -0.04 6.89
N HIS A 183 18.60 -0.97 7.84
CA HIS A 183 17.40 -1.36 8.57
C HIS A 183 16.91 -0.27 9.54
N ASP A 184 17.77 0.63 10.02
CA ASP A 184 17.37 1.67 10.95
C ASP A 184 16.65 2.81 10.21
N ALA A 185 17.14 3.21 9.03
CA ALA A 185 16.41 4.13 8.16
C ALA A 185 15.03 3.58 7.77
N LEU A 186 14.93 2.26 7.53
CA LEU A 186 13.65 1.60 7.24
C LEU A 186 12.66 1.68 8.42
N ARG A 187 13.13 1.42 9.64
CA ARG A 187 12.31 1.55 10.86
C ARG A 187 11.84 2.98 11.05
N GLN A 188 12.75 3.95 10.93
CA GLN A 188 12.42 5.36 11.06
C GLN A 188 11.36 5.78 10.02
N LEU A 189 11.55 5.42 8.75
CA LEU A 189 10.61 5.78 7.68
C LEU A 189 9.22 5.18 7.93
N ALA A 190 9.16 3.93 8.42
CA ALA A 190 7.89 3.27 8.73
C ALA A 190 7.20 3.94 9.93
N SER A 191 7.95 4.28 10.98
CA SER A 191 7.42 4.98 12.16
C SER A 191 6.92 6.39 11.82
N GLU A 192 7.65 7.14 10.99
CA GLU A 192 7.20 8.46 10.50
C GLU A 192 5.92 8.34 9.67
N TYR A 193 5.81 7.31 8.83
CA TYR A 193 4.61 7.04 8.06
C TYR A 193 3.41 6.70 8.95
N ALA A 194 3.61 5.85 9.95
CA ALA A 194 2.56 5.44 10.88
C ALA A 194 2.17 6.55 11.87
N SER A 195 3.08 7.44 12.26
CA SER A 195 2.79 8.55 13.20
C SER A 195 2.22 9.79 12.52
N GLY A 196 2.66 10.07 11.27
CA GLY A 196 2.01 11.04 10.40
C GLY A 196 0.59 10.62 10.00
N ALA A 197 0.20 9.41 10.39
CA ALA A 197 -1.13 8.91 10.20
C ALA A 197 -2.13 9.62 11.15
N ASP A 198 -1.80 9.78 12.42
CA ASP A 198 -2.77 10.22 13.43
C ASP A 198 -2.99 11.75 13.49
N ARG A 199 -2.65 12.50 12.43
CA ARG A 199 -2.83 13.96 12.31
C ARG A 199 -3.76 14.32 11.17
#